data_AF-A0A0C1G7R9-F1
#
_entry.id   AF-A0A0C1G7R9-F1
#
_cell.length_a   1.000
_cell.length_b   1.000
_cell.length_c   1.000
_cell.angle_alpha   90.00
_cell.angle_beta   90.00
_cell.angle_gamma   90.00
#
_symmetry.space_group_name_H-M   'P 1'
#
loop_
_entity.id
_entity.type
_entity.pdbx_description
1 polymer ?
#
loop_
_entity_poly.entity_id
_entity_poly.type
_entity_poly.pdbx_seq_one_letter_code
_entity_poly.pdbx_strand_id
1 'polypeptide(L)'
;MFDCSYIHALRKAILSKSRTDPSEHHFCRKISIDIFYSTDEYLSESTIKRLFGVLVVNESPSQKVLGILVRYLGFENWMDFAKSVQDNEPVYRS
;
A
#
# COMPACT_ATOMS: atom_id res chain seq x y z
N MET A 1 -9.85 -12.57 6.34
CA MET A 1 -9.42 -12.83 4.95
C MET A 1 -9.11 -11.47 4.35
N PHE A 2 -7.85 -11.13 4.09
CA PHE A 2 -7.52 -9.86 3.45
C PHE A 2 -7.89 -9.99 1.97
N ASP A 3 -9.01 -9.40 1.59
CA ASP A 3 -9.52 -9.53 0.23
C ASP A 3 -8.54 -8.91 -0.77
N CYS A 4 -8.27 -9.59 -1.89
CA CYS A 4 -7.37 -9.12 -2.93
C CYS A 4 -7.73 -7.70 -3.42
N SER A 5 -9.00 -7.32 -3.30
CA SER A 5 -9.51 -5.99 -3.61
C SER A 5 -8.86 -4.88 -2.76
N TYR A 6 -8.71 -5.06 -1.44
CA TYR A 6 -8.12 -4.03 -0.57
C TYR A 6 -6.63 -3.84 -0.83
N ILE A 7 -5.90 -4.93 -1.10
CA ILE A 7 -4.48 -4.85 -1.45
C ILE A 7 -4.31 -4.15 -2.80
N HIS A 8 -5.20 -4.39 -3.76
CA HIS A 8 -5.20 -3.67 -5.03
C HIS A 8 -5.46 -2.17 -4.84
N ALA A 9 -6.46 -1.80 -4.04
CA ALA A 9 -6.75 -0.41 -3.70
C ALA A 9 -5.56 0.26 -3.00
N LEU A 10 -4.91 -0.44 -2.06
CA LEU A 10 -3.74 0.06 -1.35
C LEU A 10 -2.59 0.37 -2.31
N ARG A 11 -2.29 -0.55 -3.24
CA ARG A 11 -1.25 -0.36 -4.25
C ARG A 11 -1.55 0.87 -5.12
N LYS A 12 -2.79 1.02 -5.57
CA LYS A 12 -3.22 2.17 -6.38
C LYS A 12 -3.09 3.49 -5.61
N ALA A 13 -3.48 3.52 -4.33
CA ALA A 13 -3.34 4.70 -3.50
C ALA A 13 -1.86 5.09 -3.29
N ILE A 14 -0.98 4.11 -3.08
CA ILE A 14 0.47 4.34 -2.94
C ILE A 14 1.05 4.91 -4.23
N LEU A 15 0.67 4.38 -5.40
CA LEU A 15 1.10 4.90 -6.70
C LEU A 15 0.64 6.35 -6.91
N SER A 16 -0.61 6.65 -6.54
CA SER A 16 -1.15 8.01 -6.64
C SER A 16 -0.43 8.99 -5.73
N LYS A 17 -0.07 8.57 -4.50
CA LYS A 17 0.63 9.42 -3.53
C LYS A 17 2.11 9.63 -3.87
N SER A 18 2.83 8.55 -4.16
CA SER A 18 4.27 8.56 -4.45
C SER A 18 4.62 9.22 -5.79
N ARG A 19 3.63 9.48 -6.66
CA ARG A 19 3.80 10.01 -8.02
C ARG A 19 4.89 9.26 -8.82
N THR A 20 5.13 8.00 -8.47
CA THR A 20 6.21 7.17 -9.04
C THR A 20 5.59 6.12 -9.94
N ASP A 21 6.16 5.95 -11.13
CA ASP A 21 5.64 4.99 -12.10
C ASP A 21 6.20 3.57 -11.83
N PRO A 22 5.36 2.52 -11.82
CA PRO A 22 5.80 1.15 -11.56
C PRO A 22 6.78 0.57 -12.59
N SER A 23 6.89 1.19 -13.78
CA SER A 23 7.87 0.84 -14.81
C SER A 23 9.26 1.44 -14.57
N GLU A 24 9.41 2.39 -13.66
CA GLU A 24 10.71 3.00 -13.38
C GLU A 24 11.69 2.02 -12.75
N HIS A 25 12.94 2.09 -13.20
CA HIS A 25 14.06 1.46 -12.50
C HIS A 25 14.13 1.99 -11.07
N HIS A 26 14.24 1.07 -10.10
CA HIS A 26 14.24 1.37 -8.66
C HIS A 26 12.93 1.91 -8.08
N PHE A 27 11.79 1.75 -8.75
CA PHE A 27 10.45 2.08 -8.24
C PHE A 27 10.23 1.65 -6.77
N CYS A 28 10.50 0.38 -6.44
CA CYS A 28 10.32 -0.14 -5.08
C CYS A 28 11.23 0.54 -4.05
N ARG A 29 12.43 0.95 -4.46
CA ARG A 29 13.38 1.67 -3.60
C ARG A 29 12.92 3.11 -3.37
N LYS A 30 12.41 3.79 -4.40
CA LYS A 30 11.84 5.13 -4.27
C LYS A 30 10.67 5.13 -3.27
N ILE A 31 9.74 4.19 -3.40
CA ILE A 31 8.63 4.04 -2.45
C ILE A 31 9.12 3.76 -1.03
N SER A 32 10.10 2.86 -0.87
CA SER A 32 10.69 2.56 0.44
C SER A 32 11.24 3.82 1.13
N ILE A 33 11.96 4.66 0.38
CA ILE A 33 12.50 5.93 0.84
C ILE A 33 11.39 6.93 1.17
N ASP A 34 10.37 7.03 0.31
CA ASP A 34 9.27 7.98 0.48
C ASP A 34 8.39 7.65 1.71
N ILE A 35 8.15 6.36 1.95
CA ILE A 35 7.50 5.88 3.17
C ILE A 35 8.31 6.27 4.39
N PHE A 36 9.63 6.03 4.38
CA PHE A 36 10.51 6.38 5.48
C PHE A 36 10.46 7.88 5.80
N TYR A 37 10.55 8.75 4.80
CA TYR A 37 10.47 10.20 5.02
C TYR A 37 9.09 10.67 5.51
N SER A 38 8.02 9.94 5.22
CA SER A 38 6.66 10.32 5.60
C SER A 38 6.23 9.77 6.97
N THR A 39 6.70 8.57 7.34
CA THR A 39 6.24 7.86 8.56
C THR A 39 7.33 7.67 9.60
N ASP A 40 8.57 8.05 9.31
CA ASP A 40 9.76 7.76 10.12
C ASP A 40 9.97 6.24 10.38
N GLU A 41 9.39 5.40 9.52
CA GLU A 41 9.48 3.95 9.64
C GLU A 41 9.99 3.34 8.35
N TYR A 42 10.97 2.45 8.50
CA TYR A 42 11.62 1.84 7.36
C TYR A 42 10.91 0.55 6.92
N LEU A 43 10.52 0.50 5.64
CA LEU A 43 10.16 -0.73 4.95
C LEU A 43 11.23 -1.06 3.92
N SER A 44 11.73 -2.29 3.96
CA SER A 44 12.75 -2.73 2.99
C SER A 44 12.21 -2.74 1.56
N GLU A 45 13.09 -2.51 0.58
CA GLU A 45 12.75 -2.63 -0.84
C GLU A 45 12.13 -4.01 -1.16
N SER A 46 12.61 -5.08 -0.51
CA SER A 46 12.06 -6.44 -0.63
C SER A 46 10.61 -6.53 -0.14
N THR A 47 10.25 -5.83 0.93
CA THR A 47 8.88 -5.77 1.45
C THR A 47 7.95 -5.09 0.43
N ILE A 48 8.41 -3.99 -0.17
CA ILE A 48 7.67 -3.28 -1.22
C ILE A 48 7.54 -4.15 -2.48
N LYS A 49 8.60 -4.84 -2.89
CA LYS A 49 8.56 -5.80 -4.01
C LYS A 49 7.51 -6.89 -3.80
N ARG A 50 7.38 -7.43 -2.58
CA ARG A 50 6.34 -8.41 -2.24
C ARG A 50 4.94 -7.79 -2.33
N LEU A 51 4.75 -6.57 -1.81
CA LEU A 51 3.46 -5.85 -1.90
C LEU A 51 3.02 -5.64 -3.36
N PHE A 52 3.96 -5.26 -4.23
CA PHE A 52 3.71 -5.04 -5.65
C PHE A 52 3.77 -6.33 -6.49
N GLY A 53 3.91 -7.51 -5.88
CA GLY A 53 3.96 -8.79 -6.60
C GLY A 53 5.18 -8.96 -7.51
N VAL A 54 6.19 -8.09 -7.38
CA VAL A 54 7.49 -8.23 -8.07
C VAL A 54 8.26 -9.43 -7.51
N LEU A 55 8.07 -9.71 -6.22
CA LEU A 55 8.64 -10.87 -5.56
C LEU A 55 7.50 -11.75 -5.03
N VAL A 56 7.40 -12.97 -5.56
CA VAL A 56 6.36 -13.92 -5.18
C VAL A 56 6.60 -14.36 -3.73
N VAL A 57 5.59 -14.19 -2.89
CA VAL A 57 5.55 -14.73 -1.54
C VAL A 57 4.17 -15.30 -1.28
N ASN A 58 4.10 -16.41 -0.56
CA ASN A 58 2.83 -17.05 -0.17
C ASN A 58 2.24 -16.44 1.11
N GLU A 59 2.83 -15.38 1.64
CA GLU A 59 2.47 -14.79 2.93
C GLU A 59 1.94 -13.37 2.78
N SER A 60 0.81 -13.10 3.42
CA SER A 60 0.24 -11.75 3.47
C SER A 60 1.17 -10.80 4.24
N PRO A 61 1.22 -9.51 3.88
CA PRO A 61 1.97 -8.53 4.66
C PRO A 61 1.50 -8.51 6.11
N SER A 62 2.46 -8.44 7.04
CA SER A 62 2.16 -8.39 8.47
C SER A 62 1.35 -7.13 8.82
N GLN A 63 0.60 -7.18 9.93
CA GLN A 63 -0.18 -6.04 10.42
C GLN A 63 0.68 -4.78 10.62
N LYS A 64 1.95 -4.94 11.03
CA LYS A 64 2.90 -3.84 11.14
C LYS A 64 3.16 -3.16 9.79
N VAL A 65 3.40 -3.95 8.75
CA VAL A 65 3.62 -3.44 7.39
C VAL A 65 2.37 -2.72 6.89
N LEU A 66 1.18 -3.31 7.08
CA LEU A 66 -0.09 -2.67 6.72
C LEU A 66 -0.27 -1.33 7.46
N GLY A 67 0.02 -1.28 8.76
CA GLY A 67 -0.04 -0.06 9.57
C GLY A 67 0.87 1.06 9.05
N ILE A 68 2.11 0.73 8.66
CA ILE A 68 3.03 1.69 8.06
C ILE A 68 2.48 2.21 6.72
N LEU A 69 1.97 1.33 5.87
CA LEU A 69 1.47 1.70 4.54
C LEU A 69 0.23 2.61 4.62
N VAL A 70 -0.71 2.34 5.53
CA VAL A 70 -1.89 3.18 5.69
C VAL A 70 -1.57 4.54 6.33
N ARG A 71 -0.62 4.59 7.27
CA ARG A 71 -0.09 5.85 7.80
C ARG A 71 0.62 6.65 6.73
N TYR A 72 1.40 5.99 5.88
CA TYR A 72 1.99 6.63 4.71
C TYR A 72 0.92 7.25 3.82
N LEU A 73 -0.26 6.63 3.66
CA LEU A 73 -1.38 7.21 2.91
C LEU A 73 -2.11 8.34 3.65
N GLY A 74 -1.91 8.49 4.96
CA GLY A 74 -2.54 9.51 5.81
C GLY A 74 -3.70 8.99 6.67
N PHE A 75 -3.88 7.67 6.75
CA PHE A 75 -4.87 7.04 7.62
C PHE A 75 -4.24 6.64 8.96
N GLU A 76 -5.04 6.64 10.03
CA GLU A 76 -4.55 6.27 11.36
C GLU A 76 -4.29 4.76 11.48
N ASN A 77 -5.17 3.94 10.90
CA ASN A 77 -5.05 2.49 10.94
C ASN A 77 -5.67 1.81 9.70
N TRP A 78 -5.50 0.49 9.61
CA TRP A 78 -6.00 -0.31 8.48
C TRP A 78 -7.52 -0.26 8.33
N MET A 79 -8.25 -0.16 9.44
CA MET A 79 -9.72 -0.12 9.40
C MET A 79 -10.21 1.18 8.78
N ASP A 80 -9.56 2.32 9.06
CA ASP A 80 -9.91 3.61 8.44
C ASP A 80 -9.68 3.59 6.93
N PHE A 81 -8.57 2.98 6.49
CA PHE A 81 -8.34 2.74 5.07
C PHE A 81 -9.42 1.83 4.47
N ALA A 82 -9.73 0.70 5.11
CA ALA A 82 -10.72 -0.24 4.62
C ALA A 82 -12.13 0.39 4.50
N LYS A 83 -12.52 1.23 5.46
CA LYS A 83 -13.76 2.02 5.39
C LYS A 83 -13.74 3.00 4.22
N SER A 84 -12.62 3.71 4.01
CA SER A 84 -12.46 4.64 2.89
C SER A 84 -12.56 3.95 1.52
N VAL A 85 -12.10 2.71 1.41
CA VAL A 85 -12.24 1.90 0.19
C VAL A 85 -13.68 1.47 -0.03
N GLN A 86 -14.40 1.06 1.02
CA GLN A 86 -15.83 0.70 0.94
C GLN A 86 -16.70 1.90 0.55
N ASP A 87 -16.41 3.09 1.09
CA ASP A 87 -17.18 4.31 0.84
C ASP A 87 -16.92 4.90 -0.56
N ASN A 88 -15.78 4.56 -1.18
CA ASN A 88 -15.43 4.92 -2.57
C ASN A 88 -15.87 3.89 -3.61
N GLU A 89 -16.54 2.81 -3.22
CA GLU A 89 -17.20 1.95 -4.20
C GLU A 89 -18.38 2.73 -4.78
N PRO A 90 -18.47 2.94 -6.11
CA PRO A 90 -19.65 3.58 -6.68
C PRO A 90 -20.84 2.74 -6.29
N VAL A 91 -21.69 3.29 -5.44
CA VAL A 91 -22.97 2.72 -5.06
C VAL A 91 -23.75 2.47 -6.34
N TYR A 92 -23.62 1.27 -6.91
CA TYR A 92 -24.60 0.72 -7.83
C TYR A 92 -25.80 0.35 -6.96
N ARG A 93 -26.54 1.37 -6.53
CA ARG A 93 -27.94 1.23 -6.14
C ARG A 93 -28.67 0.80 -7.39
N SER A 94 -28.93 -0.51 -7.46
CA SER A 94 -29.93 -1.10 -8.36
C SER A 94 -31.32 -0.75 -7.85
#